data_AF-A0A944BZB2-F1
#
_entry.id   AF-A0A944BZB2-F1
#
_cell.length_a   1.000
_cell.length_b   1.000
_cell.length_c   1.000
_cell.angle_alpha   90.00
_cell.angle_beta   90.00
_cell.angle_gamma   90.00
#
_symmetry.space_group_name_H-M   'P 1'
#
loop_
_entity.id
_entity.type
_entity.pdbx_description
1 polymer ?
#
loop_
_entity_poly.entity_id
_entity_poly.type
_entity_poly.pdbx_seq_one_letter_code
_entity_poly.pdbx_strand_id
1 'polypeptide(L)'
;RKYVPSRKKGNLLLDIVLFPVRIIKAIGGFLSVFSMAFGGEPLRTGGRNPAKSKTADEREAFVEGNLIKAEKQLNVSDDEGVIPSDWELVKRSKGGSETVIKKRIMDYRLLENGDIIYSNGSRIRIISGEKDTILCKIKLANSITVIQQ
;
A
#
# COMPACT_ATOMS: atom_id res chain seq x y z
N ARG A 1 10.71 -13.22 35.28
CA ARG A 1 11.68 -14.30 34.95
C ARG A 1 12.76 -13.72 34.03
N LYS A 2 14.05 -13.74 34.42
CA LYS A 2 15.15 -13.30 33.56
C LYS A 2 15.45 -14.39 32.52
N TYR A 3 15.53 -14.01 31.24
CA TYR A 3 15.92 -14.91 30.15
C TYR A 3 17.43 -15.11 30.18
N VAL A 4 17.89 -16.35 30.29
CA VAL A 4 19.31 -16.72 30.21
C VAL A 4 19.51 -17.41 28.87
N PRO A 5 20.28 -16.83 27.92
CA PRO A 5 20.51 -17.49 26.65
C PRO A 5 21.47 -18.67 26.87
N SER A 6 20.98 -19.91 26.72
CA SER A 6 21.87 -21.06 26.66
C SER A 6 22.65 -21.00 25.33
N ARG A 7 23.92 -20.61 25.38
CA ARG A 7 24.84 -20.77 24.25
C ARG A 7 25.01 -22.27 23.99
N LYS A 8 24.27 -22.81 23.02
CA LYS A 8 24.58 -24.11 22.44
C LYS A 8 25.89 -23.96 21.66
N LYS A 9 26.98 -24.57 22.14
CA LYS A 9 28.20 -24.77 21.36
C LYS A 9 27.86 -25.71 20.21
N GLY A 10 27.55 -25.16 19.04
CA GLY A 10 27.47 -25.92 17.80
C GLY A 10 28.87 -26.33 17.36
N ASN A 11 29.03 -27.57 16.91
CA ASN A 11 30.31 -28.07 16.40
C ASN A 11 30.58 -27.45 15.01
N LEU A 12 31.35 -26.36 14.98
CA LEU A 12 31.68 -25.58 13.78
C LEU A 12 32.22 -26.43 12.61
N LEU A 13 32.93 -27.52 12.89
CA LEU A 13 33.43 -28.44 11.88
C LEU A 13 32.31 -29.25 11.20
N LEU A 14 31.33 -29.72 11.99
CA LEU A 14 30.14 -30.39 11.46
C LEU A 14 29.31 -29.40 10.63
N ASP A 15 29.25 -28.13 11.03
CA ASP A 15 28.54 -27.10 10.26
C ASP A 15 29.20 -26.81 8.92
N ILE A 16 30.54 -26.80 8.84
CA ILE A 16 31.30 -26.63 7.57
C ILE A 16 31.11 -27.83 6.64
N VAL A 17 31.18 -29.06 7.15
CA VAL A 17 31.01 -30.28 6.34
C VAL A 17 29.57 -30.43 5.86
N LEU A 18 28.60 -30.05 6.70
CA LEU A 18 27.17 -30.13 6.36
C LEU A 18 26.68 -28.91 5.57
N PHE A 19 27.51 -27.88 5.39
CA PHE A 19 27.15 -26.65 4.67
C PHE A 19 26.67 -26.92 3.23
N PRO A 20 27.33 -27.77 2.40
CA PRO A 20 26.86 -28.09 1.06
C PRO A 20 25.50 -28.79 1.05
N VAL A 21 25.27 -29.72 1.99
CA VAL A 21 23.99 -30.43 2.14
C VAL A 21 22.88 -29.46 2.54
N ARG A 22 23.19 -28.45 3.36
CA ARG A 22 22.24 -27.39 3.75
C ARG A 22 21.88 -26.51 2.56
N ILE A 23 22.83 -26.18 1.68
CA ILE A 23 22.56 -25.43 0.44
C ILE A 23 21.60 -26.21 -0.45
N ILE A 24 21.86 -27.50 -0.70
CA ILE A 24 20.98 -28.34 -1.53
C ILE A 24 19.56 -28.42 -0.93
N LYS A 25 19.45 -28.60 0.39
CA LYS A 25 18.15 -28.59 1.09
C LYS A 25 17.44 -27.25 0.98
N ALA A 26 18.18 -26.14 1.07
CA ALA A 26 17.63 -24.80 0.93
C ALA A 26 17.15 -24.52 -0.49
N ILE A 27 17.90 -24.94 -1.50
CA ILE A 27 17.48 -24.86 -2.92
C ILE A 27 16.22 -25.70 -3.15
N GLY A 28 16.17 -26.94 -2.65
CA GLY A 28 14.96 -27.77 -2.75
C GLY A 28 13.74 -27.16 -2.05
N GLY A 29 13.94 -26.57 -0.88
CA GLY A 29 12.90 -25.80 -0.18
C GLY A 29 12.46 -24.56 -0.94
N PHE A 30 13.40 -23.80 -1.49
CA PHE A 30 13.13 -22.63 -2.32
C PHE A 30 12.31 -23.00 -3.58
N LEU A 31 12.70 -24.05 -4.29
CA LEU A 31 11.96 -24.54 -5.45
C LEU A 31 10.53 -25.00 -5.08
N SER A 32 10.35 -25.56 -3.88
CA SER A 32 9.00 -25.93 -3.40
C SER A 32 8.10 -24.72 -3.17
N VAL A 33 8.66 -23.64 -2.59
CA VAL A 33 7.93 -22.38 -2.36
C VAL A 33 7.70 -21.66 -3.70
N PHE A 34 8.68 -21.65 -4.59
CA PHE A 34 8.56 -21.08 -5.92
C PHE A 34 7.47 -21.79 -6.75
N SER A 35 7.45 -23.13 -6.73
CA SER A 35 6.40 -23.92 -7.40
C SER A 35 5.02 -23.64 -6.82
N MET A 36 4.89 -23.46 -5.50
CA MET A 36 3.62 -23.10 -4.87
C MET A 36 3.18 -21.69 -5.28
N ALA A 37 4.11 -20.74 -5.36
CA ALA A 37 3.81 -19.34 -5.68
C ALA A 37 3.41 -19.10 -7.14
N PHE A 38 3.95 -19.88 -8.08
CA PHE A 38 3.73 -19.65 -9.52
C PHE A 38 3.01 -20.81 -10.23
N GLY A 39 3.03 -22.02 -9.68
CA GLY A 39 2.47 -23.23 -10.30
C GLY A 39 1.30 -23.88 -9.53
N GLY A 40 0.94 -23.38 -8.34
CA GLY A 40 -0.22 -23.85 -7.57
C GLY A 40 -0.07 -25.23 -6.90
N GLU A 41 0.97 -26.01 -7.22
CA GLU A 41 1.22 -27.32 -6.60
C GLU A 41 2.66 -27.43 -6.06
N PRO A 42 2.86 -27.95 -4.83
CA PRO A 42 4.19 -28.23 -4.32
C PRO A 42 4.78 -29.46 -5.01
N LEU A 43 6.05 -29.37 -5.45
CA LEU A 43 6.80 -30.48 -6.10
C LEU A 43 6.98 -31.76 -5.25
N ARG A 44 6.44 -31.80 -4.03
CA ARG A 44 6.42 -32.99 -3.15
C ARG A 44 5.04 -33.63 -3.15
N THR A 45 4.79 -34.49 -4.12
CA THR A 45 3.68 -35.44 -4.12
C THR A 45 4.02 -36.61 -3.21
N GLY A 46 3.85 -36.44 -1.91
CA GLY A 46 4.15 -37.50 -0.93
C GLY A 46 3.33 -37.37 0.35
N GLY A 47 2.22 -38.09 0.40
CA GLY A 47 1.45 -38.39 1.61
C GLY A 47 0.38 -37.36 1.99
N ARG A 48 -0.86 -37.65 1.59
CA ARG A 48 -2.08 -36.93 1.99
C ARG A 48 -2.28 -37.10 3.50
N ASN A 49 -1.82 -36.13 4.31
CA ASN A 49 -2.10 -36.10 5.75
C ASN A 49 -3.24 -35.10 6.02
N PRO A 50 -4.49 -35.57 6.26
CA PRO A 50 -5.69 -34.72 6.32
C PRO A 50 -5.76 -33.78 7.53
N ALA A 51 -4.80 -33.84 8.45
CA ALA A 51 -4.73 -32.96 9.61
C ALA A 51 -4.15 -31.56 9.31
N LYS A 52 -3.48 -31.36 8.16
CA LYS A 52 -2.84 -30.07 7.81
C LYS A 52 -3.67 -29.15 6.92
N SER A 53 -4.72 -29.66 6.27
CA SER A 53 -5.56 -28.85 5.38
C SER A 53 -6.38 -27.78 6.12
N LYS A 54 -6.95 -28.12 7.29
CA LYS A 54 -7.71 -27.14 8.09
C LYS A 54 -6.86 -25.96 8.60
N THR A 55 -5.61 -26.23 8.97
CA THR A 55 -4.67 -25.18 9.40
C THR A 55 -4.07 -24.38 8.25
N ALA A 56 -4.11 -24.91 7.02
CA ALA A 56 -3.70 -24.17 5.82
C ALA A 56 -4.79 -23.14 5.45
N ASP A 57 -6.06 -23.56 5.45
CA ASP A 57 -7.23 -22.70 5.19
C ASP A 57 -7.28 -21.47 6.12
N GLU A 58 -7.09 -21.67 7.43
CA GLU A 58 -7.13 -20.56 8.41
C GLU A 58 -5.95 -19.58 8.23
N ARG A 59 -4.77 -20.08 7.84
CA ARG A 59 -3.60 -19.23 7.58
C ARG A 59 -3.73 -18.51 6.25
N GLU A 60 -4.26 -19.16 5.23
CA GLU A 60 -4.53 -18.57 3.91
C GLU A 60 -5.57 -17.46 4.04
N ALA A 61 -6.68 -17.69 4.76
CA ALA A 61 -7.68 -16.66 5.04
C ALA A 61 -7.12 -15.46 5.84
N PHE A 62 -6.21 -15.70 6.80
CA PHE A 62 -5.55 -14.64 7.54
C PHE A 62 -4.53 -13.85 6.70
N VAL A 63 -3.79 -14.53 5.83
CA VAL A 63 -2.85 -13.92 4.90
C VAL A 63 -3.60 -13.09 3.86
N GLU A 64 -4.73 -13.59 3.33
CA GLU A 64 -5.58 -12.87 2.39
C GLU A 64 -6.21 -11.63 3.03
N GLY A 65 -6.70 -11.72 4.27
CA GLY A 65 -7.21 -10.56 5.01
C GLY A 65 -6.17 -9.44 5.21
N ASN A 66 -4.91 -9.82 5.47
CA ASN A 66 -3.80 -8.86 5.58
C ASN A 66 -3.32 -8.35 4.21
N LEU A 67 -3.31 -9.20 3.18
CA LEU A 67 -2.93 -8.83 1.82
C LEU A 67 -3.94 -7.83 1.24
N ILE A 68 -5.24 -8.05 1.40
CA ILE A 68 -6.30 -7.10 0.98
C ILE A 68 -6.14 -5.76 1.71
N LYS A 69 -5.74 -5.78 2.99
CA LYS A 69 -5.50 -4.57 3.77
C LYS A 69 -4.24 -3.84 3.31
N ALA A 70 -3.18 -4.58 2.97
CA ALA A 70 -1.93 -4.03 2.43
C ALA A 70 -2.15 -3.49 1.01
N GLU A 71 -2.88 -4.19 0.14
CA GLU A 71 -3.26 -3.73 -1.19
C GLU A 71 -4.15 -2.50 -1.13
N LYS A 72 -5.11 -2.43 -0.20
CA LYS A 72 -5.87 -1.19 0.03
C LYS A 72 -4.98 -0.05 0.52
N GLN A 73 -3.95 -0.32 1.32
CA GLN A 73 -3.00 0.69 1.77
C GLN A 73 -2.00 1.12 0.70
N LEU A 74 -1.62 0.22 -0.23
CA LEU A 74 -0.72 0.50 -1.34
C LEU A 74 -1.43 1.17 -2.53
N ASN A 75 -2.72 0.88 -2.73
CA ASN A 75 -3.57 1.53 -3.73
C ASN A 75 -4.10 2.90 -3.28
N VAL A 76 -3.98 3.25 -1.99
CA VAL A 76 -4.08 4.64 -1.55
C VAL A 76 -2.78 5.30 -2.00
N SER A 77 -2.78 5.78 -3.24
CA SER A 77 -1.69 6.60 -3.77
C SER A 77 -1.33 7.67 -2.74
N ASP A 78 -0.04 7.96 -2.57
CA ASP A 78 0.47 9.03 -1.68
C ASP A 78 -0.14 10.42 -2.01
N ASP A 79 -0.90 10.51 -3.11
CA ASP A 79 -1.64 11.67 -3.58
C ASP A 79 -3.06 11.84 -2.97
N GLU A 80 -3.58 10.83 -2.27
CA GLU A 80 -4.98 10.80 -1.81
C GLU A 80 -5.29 11.81 -0.69
N GLY A 81 -4.29 12.38 0.00
CA GLY A 81 -4.55 13.37 1.05
C GLY A 81 -5.43 12.85 2.20
N VAL A 82 -5.73 13.70 3.18
CA VAL A 82 -6.52 13.31 4.38
C VAL A 82 -8.02 13.50 4.15
N ILE A 83 -8.41 14.14 3.03
CA ILE A 83 -9.78 14.49 2.74
C ILE A 83 -10.56 13.29 2.19
N PRO A 84 -11.78 13.02 2.70
CA PRO A 84 -12.70 12.02 2.16
C PRO A 84 -12.97 12.16 0.65
N SER A 85 -13.26 11.05 -0.02
CA SER A 85 -13.51 10.99 -1.46
C SER A 85 -14.83 11.61 -1.91
N ASP A 86 -15.77 11.84 -0.99
CA ASP A 86 -17.08 12.45 -1.21
C ASP A 86 -17.08 13.98 -1.09
N TRP A 87 -15.96 14.59 -0.68
CA TRP A 87 -15.81 16.03 -0.69
C TRP A 87 -15.46 16.51 -2.09
N GLU A 88 -16.38 17.23 -2.72
CA GLU A 88 -16.28 17.61 -4.14
C GLU A 88 -16.38 19.12 -4.33
N LEU A 89 -15.54 19.65 -5.23
CA LEU A 89 -15.71 20.98 -5.78
C LEU A 89 -16.62 20.90 -6.99
N VAL A 90 -17.76 21.58 -6.91
CA VAL A 90 -18.82 21.54 -7.92
C VAL A 90 -19.02 22.92 -8.54
N LYS A 91 -19.09 22.96 -9.88
CA LYS A 91 -19.52 24.14 -10.64
C LYS A 91 -21.03 24.06 -10.86
N ARG A 92 -21.76 25.09 -10.45
CA ARG A 92 -23.19 25.23 -10.75
C ARG A 92 -23.40 26.23 -11.89
N SER A 93 -24.15 25.84 -12.91
CA SER A 93 -24.51 26.71 -14.03
C SER A 93 -25.70 27.62 -13.68
N LYS A 94 -25.93 28.67 -14.49
CA LYS A 94 -27.12 29.54 -14.35
C LYS A 94 -28.44 28.77 -14.49
N GLY A 95 -28.44 27.64 -15.21
CA GLY A 95 -29.59 26.77 -15.39
C GLY A 95 -29.77 25.72 -14.29
N GLY A 96 -28.92 25.73 -13.25
CA GLY A 96 -29.01 24.79 -12.13
C GLY A 96 -28.32 23.45 -12.36
N SER A 97 -27.68 23.22 -13.51
CA SER A 97 -26.88 22.02 -13.73
C SER A 97 -25.59 22.07 -12.91
N GLU A 98 -25.21 20.94 -12.33
CA GLU A 98 -24.00 20.79 -11.52
C GLU A 98 -22.98 19.92 -12.22
N THR A 99 -21.70 20.28 -12.11
CA THR A 99 -20.60 19.51 -12.68
C THR A 99 -19.46 19.46 -11.68
N VAL A 100 -19.02 18.25 -11.33
CA VAL A 100 -17.89 18.04 -10.42
C VAL A 100 -16.60 18.42 -11.16
N ILE A 101 -15.89 19.42 -10.62
CA ILE A 101 -14.56 19.83 -11.12
C ILE A 101 -13.50 18.89 -10.56
N LYS A 102 -13.55 18.61 -9.25
CA LYS A 102 -12.53 17.81 -8.56
C LYS A 102 -13.06 17.23 -7.25
N LYS A 103 -12.53 16.07 -6.85
CA LYS A 103 -12.81 15.44 -5.56
C LYS A 103 -11.66 15.66 -4.58
N ARG A 104 -11.90 15.42 -3.30
CA ARG A 104 -10.95 15.49 -2.20
C ARG A 104 -10.41 16.91 -1.97
N ILE A 105 -11.32 17.87 -1.93
CA ILE A 105 -11.02 19.30 -1.78
C ILE A 105 -11.24 19.75 -0.34
N MET A 106 -10.20 20.29 0.30
CA MET A 106 -10.24 20.87 1.65
C MET A 106 -10.65 22.34 1.62
N ASP A 107 -10.00 23.14 0.79
CA ASP A 107 -10.31 24.55 0.54
C ASP A 107 -9.90 24.89 -0.90
N TYR A 108 -10.49 25.93 -1.48
CA TYR A 108 -10.17 26.40 -2.82
C TYR A 108 -10.34 27.91 -2.96
N ARG A 109 -9.68 28.48 -3.96
CA ARG A 109 -9.83 29.88 -4.39
C ARG A 109 -9.84 29.93 -5.92
N LEU A 110 -10.80 30.70 -6.44
CA LEU A 110 -10.87 31.05 -7.85
C LEU A 110 -10.01 32.30 -8.09
N LEU A 111 -9.12 32.23 -9.05
CA LEU A 111 -8.30 33.35 -9.50
C LEU A 111 -9.01 34.15 -10.59
N GLU A 112 -8.60 35.39 -10.80
CA GLU A 112 -9.20 36.28 -11.81
C GLU A 112 -9.07 35.76 -13.24
N ASN A 113 -7.99 35.01 -13.52
CA ASN A 113 -7.77 34.37 -14.81
C ASN A 113 -8.63 33.11 -15.02
N GLY A 114 -9.43 32.71 -14.03
CA GLY A 114 -10.27 31.52 -14.05
C GLY A 114 -9.61 30.24 -13.55
N ASP A 115 -8.33 30.30 -13.15
CA ASP A 115 -7.63 29.17 -12.55
C ASP A 115 -8.12 28.92 -11.12
N ILE A 116 -8.00 27.67 -10.67
CA ILE A 116 -8.45 27.27 -9.33
C ILE A 116 -7.25 26.79 -8.53
N ILE A 117 -6.90 27.52 -7.48
CA ILE A 117 -5.97 27.02 -6.47
C ILE A 117 -6.76 26.23 -5.44
N TYR A 118 -6.32 25.04 -5.09
CA TYR A 118 -7.00 24.20 -4.11
C TYR A 118 -6.03 23.42 -3.23
N SER A 119 -6.53 22.99 -2.08
CA SER A 119 -5.83 22.12 -1.13
C SER A 119 -6.56 20.78 -1.05
N ASN A 120 -5.79 19.68 -0.98
CA ASN A 120 -6.30 18.36 -0.62
C ASN A 120 -5.89 17.95 0.81
N GLY A 121 -5.48 18.93 1.62
CA GLY A 121 -4.95 18.74 2.97
C GLY A 121 -3.45 18.51 3.02
N SER A 122 -2.82 17.83 2.05
CA SER A 122 -1.36 17.59 2.07
C SER A 122 -0.59 18.36 0.99
N ARG A 123 -1.29 18.93 0.01
CA ARG A 123 -0.69 19.63 -1.12
C ARG A 123 -1.56 20.81 -1.52
N ILE A 124 -0.90 21.89 -1.95
CA ILE A 124 -1.55 23.00 -2.66
C ILE A 124 -1.31 22.78 -4.15
N ARG A 125 -2.37 22.86 -4.94
CA ARG A 125 -2.37 22.60 -6.37
C ARG A 125 -3.12 23.70 -7.11
N ILE A 126 -2.87 23.78 -8.42
CA ILE A 126 -3.57 24.70 -9.31
C ILE A 126 -4.15 23.93 -10.50
N ILE A 127 -5.40 24.24 -10.82
CA ILE A 127 -6.07 23.79 -12.04
C ILE A 127 -6.08 24.97 -13.02
N SER A 128 -5.38 24.80 -14.15
CA SER A 128 -5.39 25.75 -15.26
C SER A 128 -5.92 25.04 -16.51
N GLY A 129 -7.21 25.24 -16.80
CA GLY A 129 -7.92 24.47 -17.82
C GLY A 129 -8.00 22.98 -17.44
N GLU A 130 -7.38 22.11 -18.25
CA GLU A 130 -7.33 20.66 -18.00
C GLU A 130 -6.09 20.22 -17.20
N LYS A 131 -5.13 21.12 -16.98
CA LYS A 131 -3.87 20.79 -16.28
C LYS A 131 -4.03 20.96 -14.78
N ASP A 132 -3.66 19.92 -14.03
CA ASP A 132 -3.60 19.90 -12.57
C ASP A 132 -2.14 19.80 -12.13
N THR A 133 -1.63 20.88 -11.54
CA THR A 133 -0.21 21.02 -11.19
C THR A 133 -0.03 21.17 -9.69
N ILE A 134 0.97 20.49 -9.13
CA ILE A 134 1.35 20.65 -7.72
C ILE A 134 2.17 21.92 -7.56
N LEU A 135 1.71 22.84 -6.72
CA LEU A 135 2.46 24.04 -6.34
C LEU A 135 3.41 23.74 -5.18
N CYS A 136 2.90 23.07 -4.13
CA CYS A 136 3.73 22.68 -3.00
C CYS A 136 3.19 21.47 -2.23
N LYS A 137 4.09 20.78 -1.52
CA LYS A 137 3.76 19.75 -0.54
C LYS A 137 3.87 20.35 0.87
N ILE A 138 2.90 20.07 1.72
CA ILE A 138 2.82 20.61 3.08
C ILE A 138 2.16 19.59 4.02
N LYS A 139 2.47 19.64 5.30
CA LYS A 139 1.91 18.69 6.26
C LYS A 139 0.39 18.82 6.42
N LEU A 140 -0.11 20.07 6.45
CA LEU A 140 -1.54 20.37 6.52
C LEU A 140 -1.81 21.77 5.95
N ALA A 141 -2.61 21.88 4.89
CA ALA A 141 -3.08 23.15 4.33
C ALA A 141 -4.59 23.30 4.51
N ASN A 142 -5.02 23.83 5.67
CA ASN A 142 -6.44 23.91 6.03
C ASN A 142 -7.20 25.04 5.32
N SER A 143 -6.54 26.16 5.02
CA SER A 143 -7.17 27.27 4.32
C SER A 143 -6.19 27.96 3.37
N ILE A 144 -6.72 28.43 2.24
CA ILE A 144 -5.98 29.15 1.21
C ILE A 144 -6.50 30.58 1.12
N THR A 145 -5.61 31.56 1.23
CA THR A 145 -5.93 32.96 0.94
C THR A 145 -4.95 33.47 -0.10
N VAL A 146 -5.49 34.14 -1.12
CA VAL A 146 -4.69 34.79 -2.16
C VAL A 146 -4.63 36.27 -1.81
N ILE A 147 -3.42 36.82 -1.70
CA ILE A 147 -3.19 38.24 -1.49
C ILE A 147 -2.73 38.80 -2.84
N GLN A 148 -3.52 39.70 -3.42
CA GLN A 148 -3.09 40.48 -4.58
C GLN A 148 -2.15 41.58 -4.08
N GLN A 149 -0.97 41.66 -4.68
CA GLN A 149 -0.02 42.77 -4.49
C GLN A 149 -0.14 43.74 -5.65
#